data_AF-A0A966TH92-F1
#
_entry.id   AF-A0A966TH92-F1
#
_cell.length_a   1.000
_cell.length_b   1.000
_cell.length_c   1.000
_cell.angle_alpha   90.00
_cell.angle_beta   90.00
_cell.angle_gamma   90.00
#
_symmetry.space_group_name_H-M   'P 1'
#
loop_
_entity.id
_entity.type
_entity.pdbx_description
1 polymer ?
#
loop_
_entity_poly.entity_id
_entity_poly.type
_entity_poly.pdbx_seq_one_letter_code
_entity_poly.pdbx_strand_id
1 'polypeptide(L)'
;MATQKKLNLFDISLIVVSLVIGMGIFRVPASVAATSGTEGIFFSVWVMGGFIALCGALTYAEIGQRLPAMGGYYKVFAECYHPAIGFSVNAIILISNAASLAIVALIGADYVSDLLYGKPSGTFFNTMVAIVAVGIFYVVNLFGLRTSSRTQNLLTLFKLSMIVILIASMLKGVTVLPHGYNEGDPLYQFSDHSPWFLFVVSLIPVSFAFGGYQQTI
;
A
#
# COMPACT_ATOMS: atom_id res chain seq x y z
N MET A 1 21.67 -30.27 7.43
CA MET A 1 22.05 -29.53 6.20
C MET A 1 21.86 -28.05 6.50
N ALA A 2 22.94 -27.31 6.77
CA ALA A 2 22.82 -25.89 7.12
C ALA A 2 22.36 -25.12 5.87
N THR A 3 21.14 -24.61 5.91
CA THR A 3 20.54 -23.77 4.88
C THR A 3 21.44 -22.55 4.68
N GLN A 4 22.12 -22.47 3.53
CA GLN A 4 22.84 -21.25 3.13
C GLN A 4 21.86 -20.08 3.23
N LYS A 5 22.13 -19.13 4.15
CA LYS A 5 21.40 -17.87 4.21
C LYS A 5 21.66 -17.11 2.91
N LYS A 6 20.74 -17.22 1.96
CA LYS A 6 20.80 -16.52 0.66
C LYS A 6 20.50 -15.03 0.75
N LEU A 7 20.05 -14.55 1.91
CA LEU A 7 19.65 -13.17 2.15
C LEU A 7 20.32 -12.66 3.44
N ASN A 8 20.93 -11.49 3.37
CA ASN A 8 21.49 -10.78 4.51
C ASN A 8 20.42 -9.97 5.24
N LEU A 9 20.71 -9.50 6.47
CA LEU A 9 19.80 -8.66 7.25
C LEU A 9 19.38 -7.39 6.50
N PHE A 10 20.32 -6.80 5.78
CA PHE A 10 20.06 -5.65 4.94
C PHE A 10 19.05 -5.97 3.82
N ASP A 11 19.22 -7.10 3.13
CA ASP A 11 18.31 -7.54 2.08
C ASP A 11 16.90 -7.76 2.62
N ILE A 12 16.79 -8.44 3.77
CA ILE A 12 15.51 -8.69 4.45
C ILE A 12 14.86 -7.36 4.85
N SER A 13 15.62 -6.43 5.43
CA SER A 13 15.08 -5.12 5.83
C SER A 13 14.56 -4.32 4.64
N LEU A 14 15.28 -4.31 3.51
CA LEU A 14 14.85 -3.65 2.29
C LEU A 14 13.61 -4.30 1.69
N ILE A 15 13.51 -5.64 1.75
CA ILE A 15 12.30 -6.34 1.33
C ILE A 15 11.11 -5.88 2.17
N VAL A 16 11.22 -5.84 3.50
CA VAL A 16 10.12 -5.40 4.38
C VAL A 16 9.75 -3.95 4.11
N VAL A 17 10.74 -3.05 3.99
CA VAL A 17 10.50 -1.65 3.62
C VAL A 17 9.79 -1.56 2.27
N SER A 18 10.17 -2.39 1.30
CA SER A 18 9.53 -2.44 -0.01
C SER A 18 8.09 -2.95 0.02
N LEU A 19 7.74 -3.81 0.99
CA LEU A 19 6.39 -4.33 1.16
C LEU A 19 5.47 -3.30 1.79
N VAL A 20 5.97 -2.51 2.74
CA VAL A 20 5.21 -1.45 3.44
C VAL A 20 5.09 -0.19 2.58
N ILE A 21 6.19 0.27 1.98
CA ILE A 21 6.17 1.46 1.12
C ILE A 21 5.58 1.08 -0.24
N GLY A 22 4.27 1.29 -0.40
CA GLY A 22 3.53 1.04 -1.64
C GLY A 22 3.00 2.31 -2.31
N MET A 23 2.02 2.10 -3.20
CA MET A 23 1.26 3.19 -3.84
C MET A 23 0.48 4.07 -2.84
N GLY A 24 0.23 3.56 -1.63
CA GLY A 24 -0.47 4.27 -0.57
C GLY A 24 0.11 5.65 -0.31
N ILE A 25 1.43 5.81 -0.23
CA ILE A 25 2.05 7.10 0.10
C ILE A 25 1.81 8.18 -0.96
N PHE A 26 1.51 7.83 -2.21
CA PHE A 26 1.26 8.80 -3.27
C PHE A 26 -0.20 9.27 -3.32
N ARG A 27 -1.15 8.41 -2.93
CA ARG A 27 -2.60 8.72 -3.01
C ARG A 27 -3.24 9.04 -1.65
N VAL A 28 -2.85 8.33 -0.60
CA VAL A 28 -3.45 8.42 0.73
C VAL A 28 -3.29 9.80 1.37
N PRO A 29 -2.14 10.51 1.28
CA PRO A 29 -2.02 11.83 1.89
C PRO A 29 -3.09 12.81 1.42
N ALA A 30 -3.44 12.82 0.13
CA ALA A 30 -4.51 13.67 -0.38
C ALA A 30 -5.88 13.32 0.22
N SER A 31 -6.18 12.03 0.37
CA SER A 31 -7.42 11.55 1.00
C SER A 31 -7.46 11.84 2.51
N VAL A 32 -6.32 11.77 3.20
CA VAL A 32 -6.21 12.13 4.63
C VAL A 32 -6.34 13.63 4.81
N ALA A 33 -5.75 14.45 3.93
CA ALA A 33 -5.92 15.90 3.94
C ALA A 33 -7.38 16.31 3.74
N ALA A 34 -8.11 15.60 2.87
CA ALA A 34 -9.54 15.79 2.65
C ALA A 34 -10.43 15.41 3.86
N THR A 35 -9.97 14.51 4.73
CA THR A 35 -10.77 13.98 5.87
C THR A 35 -10.35 14.50 7.23
N SER A 36 -9.12 14.99 7.38
CA SER A 36 -8.55 15.36 8.69
C SER A 36 -9.02 16.71 9.22
N GLY A 37 -9.47 17.62 8.34
CA GLY A 37 -9.99 18.94 8.69
C GLY A 37 -8.96 19.95 9.24
N THR A 38 -7.89 19.48 9.88
CA THR A 38 -6.80 20.30 10.43
C THR A 38 -5.44 19.63 10.23
N GLU A 39 -4.39 20.44 10.14
CA GLU A 39 -3.00 19.95 10.03
C GLU A 39 -2.57 19.12 11.26
N GLY A 40 -3.05 19.48 12.45
CA GLY A 40 -2.77 18.74 13.68
C GLY A 40 -3.30 17.31 13.63
N ILE A 41 -4.56 17.14 13.19
CA ILE A 41 -5.15 15.81 13.00
C ILE A 41 -4.38 15.07 11.91
N PHE A 42 -4.10 15.71 10.77
CA PHE A 42 -3.35 15.13 9.65
C PHE A 42 -2.05 14.47 10.12
N PHE A 43 -1.17 15.20 10.81
CA PHE A 43 0.10 14.62 11.26
C PHE A 43 -0.08 13.58 12.37
N SER A 44 -1.03 13.80 13.28
CA SER A 44 -1.26 12.88 14.41
C SER A 44 -1.71 11.48 13.95
N VAL A 45 -2.55 11.37 12.90
CA VAL A 45 -2.98 10.07 12.39
C VAL A 45 -1.84 9.29 11.74
N TRP A 46 -0.88 9.95 11.09
CA TRP A 46 0.31 9.29 10.54
C TRP A 46 1.22 8.74 11.64
N VAL A 47 1.44 9.51 12.71
CA VAL A 47 2.22 9.06 13.87
C VAL A 47 1.54 7.88 14.56
N MET A 48 0.23 7.99 14.82
CA MET A 48 -0.53 6.91 15.46
C MET A 48 -0.59 5.66 14.57
N GLY A 49 -0.85 5.83 13.28
CA GLY A 49 -0.86 4.73 12.31
C GLY A 49 0.48 4.00 12.24
N GLY A 50 1.58 4.74 12.23
CA GLY A 50 2.94 4.16 12.29
C GLY A 50 3.20 3.40 13.58
N PHE A 51 2.74 3.92 14.73
CA PHE A 51 2.86 3.22 16.01
C PHE A 51 2.04 1.92 16.05
N ILE A 52 0.80 1.93 15.56
CA ILE A 52 -0.05 0.74 15.45
C ILE A 52 0.61 -0.30 14.52
N ALA A 53 1.13 0.13 13.37
CA ALA A 53 1.82 -0.74 12.42
C ALA A 53 3.08 -1.36 13.04
N LEU A 54 3.85 -0.61 13.83
CA LEU A 54 5.01 -1.11 14.55
C LEU A 54 4.64 -2.21 15.56
N CYS A 55 3.62 -1.97 16.38
CA CYS A 55 3.10 -2.97 17.31
C CYS A 55 2.62 -4.24 16.58
N GLY A 56 1.91 -4.07 15.45
CA GLY A 56 1.50 -5.16 14.59
C GLY A 56 2.68 -5.96 14.04
N ALA A 57 3.68 -5.28 13.48
CA ALA A 57 4.88 -5.91 12.92
C ALA A 57 5.66 -6.73 13.95
N LEU A 58 5.82 -6.20 15.18
CA LEU A 58 6.47 -6.94 16.27
C LEU A 58 5.66 -8.18 16.67
N THR A 59 4.33 -8.08 16.68
CA THR A 59 3.45 -9.22 16.97
C THR A 59 3.58 -10.31 15.90
N TYR A 60 3.58 -9.94 14.62
CA TYR A 60 3.78 -10.89 13.52
C TYR A 60 5.18 -11.52 13.55
N ALA A 61 6.21 -10.76 13.92
CA ALA A 61 7.56 -11.29 14.08
C ALA A 61 7.65 -12.34 15.19
N GLU A 62 7.01 -12.12 16.34
CA GLU A 62 6.95 -13.08 17.44
C GLU A 62 6.22 -14.38 17.04
N ILE A 63 5.11 -14.25 16.29
CA ILE A 63 4.37 -15.41 15.79
C ILE A 63 5.24 -16.23 14.81
N GLY A 64 5.90 -15.56 13.85
CA GLY A 64 6.77 -16.22 12.88
C GLY A 64 7.97 -16.93 13.51
N GLN A 65 8.50 -16.41 14.63
CA GLN A 65 9.54 -17.08 15.40
C GLN A 65 9.03 -18.33 16.13
N ARG A 66 7.81 -18.28 16.70
CA ARG A 66 7.23 -19.40 17.46
C ARG A 66 6.73 -20.52 16.56
N LEU A 67 6.23 -20.20 15.36
CA LEU A 67 5.69 -21.17 14.42
C LEU A 67 6.36 -21.01 13.03
N PRO A 68 7.62 -21.45 12.87
CA PRO A 68 8.36 -21.35 11.60
C PRO A 68 7.88 -22.42 10.61
N ALA A 69 6.65 -22.25 10.11
CA ALA A 69 6.00 -23.19 9.22
C ALA A 69 5.57 -22.52 7.91
N MET A 70 5.73 -23.26 6.80
CA MET A 70 5.24 -22.82 5.50
C MET A 70 3.71 -22.85 5.49
N GLY A 71 3.07 -21.75 5.10
CA GLY A 71 1.61 -21.65 4.97
C GLY A 71 0.99 -20.35 5.52
N GLY A 72 1.80 -19.44 6.07
CA GLY A 72 1.39 -18.11 6.50
C GLY A 72 0.16 -18.14 7.42
N TYR A 73 -0.81 -17.27 7.14
CA TYR A 73 -2.05 -17.16 7.91
C TYR A 73 -2.80 -18.47 8.09
N TYR A 74 -2.97 -19.28 7.04
CA TYR A 74 -3.73 -20.52 7.15
C TYR A 74 -3.12 -21.44 8.21
N LYS A 75 -1.81 -21.66 8.15
CA LYS A 75 -1.13 -22.59 9.07
C LYS A 75 -1.17 -22.09 10.51
N VAL A 76 -1.00 -20.78 10.73
CA VAL A 76 -1.06 -20.17 12.06
C VAL A 76 -2.44 -20.36 12.70
N PHE A 77 -3.51 -20.02 11.98
CA PHE A 77 -4.87 -20.14 12.51
C PHE A 77 -5.37 -21.59 12.58
N ALA A 78 -4.92 -22.46 11.68
CA ALA A 78 -5.25 -23.87 11.72
C ALA A 78 -4.62 -24.58 12.93
N GLU A 79 -3.39 -24.22 13.31
CA GLU A 79 -2.68 -24.80 14.44
C GLU A 79 -3.20 -24.26 15.79
N CYS A 80 -3.47 -22.96 15.89
CA CYS A 80 -3.86 -22.33 17.15
C CYS A 80 -5.36 -22.46 17.49
N TYR A 81 -6.24 -22.59 16.49
CA TYR A 81 -7.69 -22.58 16.70
C TYR A 81 -8.37 -23.80 16.08
N HIS A 82 -8.48 -23.83 14.76
CA HIS A 82 -9.08 -24.94 14.01
C HIS A 82 -8.83 -24.76 12.50
N PRO A 83 -8.63 -25.84 11.72
CA PRO A 83 -8.45 -25.75 10.26
C PRO A 83 -9.58 -25.00 9.52
N ALA A 84 -10.82 -25.08 10.03
CA ALA A 84 -11.95 -24.34 9.47
C ALA A 84 -11.78 -22.82 9.62
N ILE A 85 -11.30 -22.34 10.77
CA ILE A 85 -11.03 -20.92 11.02
C ILE A 85 -9.87 -20.46 10.15
N GLY A 86 -8.81 -21.27 10.04
CA GLY A 86 -7.69 -21.00 9.14
C GLY A 86 -8.15 -20.85 7.68
N PHE A 87 -9.06 -21.70 7.22
CA PHE A 87 -9.64 -21.60 5.88
C PHE A 87 -10.44 -20.31 5.70
N SER A 88 -11.34 -19.96 6.64
CA SER A 88 -12.15 -18.75 6.59
C SER A 88 -11.29 -17.47 6.55
N VAL A 89 -10.27 -17.38 7.41
CA VAL A 89 -9.34 -16.25 7.43
C VAL A 89 -8.59 -16.14 6.10
N ASN A 90 -8.10 -17.26 5.56
CA ASN A 90 -7.37 -17.26 4.29
C ASN A 90 -8.28 -16.85 3.11
N ALA A 91 -9.56 -17.26 3.11
CA ALA A 91 -10.52 -16.85 2.10
C ALA A 91 -10.79 -15.33 2.13
N ILE A 92 -10.92 -14.74 3.33
CA ILE A 92 -11.08 -13.29 3.50
C ILE A 92 -9.84 -12.55 2.97
N ILE A 93 -8.64 -13.03 3.30
CA ILE A 93 -7.38 -12.43 2.85
C ILE A 93 -7.26 -12.50 1.32
N LEU A 94 -7.65 -13.62 0.70
CA LEU A 94 -7.63 -13.75 -0.76
C LEU A 94 -8.50 -12.69 -1.42
N ILE A 95 -9.73 -12.49 -0.93
CA ILE A 95 -10.67 -11.48 -1.46
C ILE A 95 -10.13 -10.07 -1.20
N SER A 96 -9.61 -9.80 0.00
CA SER A 96 -9.04 -8.51 0.38
C SER A 96 -7.84 -8.12 -0.49
N ASN A 97 -6.96 -9.08 -0.79
CA ASN A 97 -5.81 -8.86 -1.68
C ASN A 97 -6.26 -8.59 -3.12
N ALA A 98 -7.27 -9.29 -3.62
CA ALA A 98 -7.83 -9.05 -4.95
C ALA A 98 -8.45 -7.65 -5.05
N ALA A 99 -9.21 -7.22 -4.05
CA ALA A 99 -9.78 -5.87 -3.98
C ALA A 99 -8.68 -4.80 -3.91
N SER A 100 -7.65 -5.02 -3.09
CA SER A 100 -6.51 -4.11 -2.95
C SER A 100 -5.75 -3.97 -4.28
N LEU A 101 -5.51 -5.08 -4.99
CA LEU A 101 -4.88 -5.07 -6.31
C LEU A 101 -5.70 -4.25 -7.32
N ALA A 102 -7.02 -4.43 -7.34
CA ALA A 102 -7.90 -3.68 -8.24
C ALA A 102 -7.88 -2.17 -7.96
N ILE A 103 -7.94 -1.78 -6.68
CA ILE A 103 -7.86 -0.37 -6.27
C ILE A 103 -6.53 0.24 -6.71
N VAL A 104 -5.41 -0.46 -6.47
CA VAL A 104 -4.08 0.02 -6.87
C VAL A 104 -3.97 0.17 -8.40
N ALA A 105 -4.50 -0.78 -9.16
CA ALA A 105 -4.50 -0.70 -10.62
C ALA A 105 -5.33 0.48 -11.15
N LEU A 106 -6.50 0.75 -10.55
CA LEU A 106 -7.34 1.89 -10.89
C LEU A 106 -6.65 3.23 -10.55
N ILE A 107 -6.02 3.34 -9.39
CA ILE A 107 -5.24 4.53 -9.03
C ILE A 107 -4.10 4.74 -10.03
N GLY A 108 -3.43 3.67 -10.45
CA GLY A 108 -2.40 3.73 -11.49
C GLY A 108 -2.95 4.25 -12.82
N ALA A 109 -4.14 3.78 -13.20
CA ALA A 109 -4.82 4.25 -14.41
C ALA A 109 -5.23 5.73 -14.33
N ASP A 110 -5.67 6.21 -13.16
CA ASP A 110 -5.95 7.62 -12.93
C ASP A 110 -4.70 8.49 -13.15
N TYR A 111 -3.53 8.05 -12.67
CA TYR A 111 -2.25 8.74 -12.92
C TYR A 111 -1.86 8.73 -14.41
N VAL A 112 -2.08 7.63 -15.11
CA VAL A 112 -1.82 7.55 -16.57
C VAL A 112 -2.76 8.49 -17.33
N SER A 113 -4.03 8.55 -16.94
CA SER A 113 -5.00 9.44 -17.54
C SER A 113 -4.64 10.90 -17.35
N ASP A 114 -4.26 11.29 -16.13
CA ASP A 114 -3.80 12.63 -15.82
C ASP A 114 -2.55 12.99 -16.64
N LEU A 115 -1.60 12.07 -16.75
CA LEU A 115 -0.38 12.28 -17.55
C LEU A 115 -0.66 12.50 -19.05
N LEU A 116 -1.64 11.78 -19.63
CA LEU A 116 -1.93 11.84 -21.07
C LEU A 116 -2.88 12.96 -21.46
N TYR A 117 -3.88 13.26 -20.62
CA TYR A 117 -4.98 14.16 -20.94
C TYR A 117 -5.05 15.39 -20.04
N GLY A 118 -4.22 15.48 -19.00
CA GLY A 118 -4.25 16.56 -17.99
C GLY A 118 -5.48 16.55 -17.08
N LYS A 119 -6.33 15.53 -17.22
CA LYS A 119 -7.61 15.39 -16.49
C LYS A 119 -7.99 13.91 -16.33
N PRO A 120 -8.89 13.58 -15.38
CA PRO A 120 -9.50 12.26 -15.31
C PRO A 120 -10.23 11.95 -16.61
N SER A 121 -9.84 10.88 -17.29
CA SER A 121 -10.51 10.39 -18.49
C SER A 121 -11.76 9.59 -18.10
N GLY A 122 -12.53 9.17 -19.10
CA GLY A 122 -13.74 8.37 -18.86
C GLY A 122 -13.43 7.02 -18.21
N THR A 123 -14.37 6.54 -17.39
CA THR A 123 -14.29 5.26 -16.65
C THR A 123 -13.86 4.08 -17.50
N PHE A 124 -14.27 4.06 -18.77
CA PHE A 124 -13.88 3.00 -19.72
C PHE A 124 -12.37 2.95 -19.96
N PHE A 125 -11.73 4.11 -20.20
CA PHE A 125 -10.29 4.17 -20.44
C PHE A 125 -9.50 3.74 -19.20
N ASN A 126 -9.83 4.28 -18.03
CA ASN A 126 -9.13 3.91 -16.78
C ASN A 126 -9.29 2.42 -16.47
N THR A 127 -10.48 1.85 -16.72
CA THR A 127 -10.72 0.41 -16.54
C THR A 127 -9.89 -0.43 -17.50
N MET A 128 -9.80 -0.05 -18.77
CA MET A 128 -8.96 -0.75 -19.76
C MET A 128 -7.48 -0.70 -19.39
N VAL A 129 -6.97 0.47 -19.00
CA VAL A 129 -5.57 0.63 -18.55
C VAL A 129 -5.30 -0.24 -17.32
N ALA A 130 -6.20 -0.27 -16.34
CA ALA A 130 -6.08 -1.11 -15.16
C ALA A 130 -6.05 -2.61 -15.50
N ILE A 131 -6.95 -3.08 -16.38
CA ILE A 131 -6.98 -4.48 -16.84
C ILE A 131 -5.68 -4.86 -17.56
N VAL A 132 -5.20 -3.99 -18.46
CA VAL A 132 -3.94 -4.22 -19.18
C VAL A 132 -2.76 -4.27 -18.22
N ALA A 133 -2.69 -3.35 -17.24
CA ALA A 133 -1.64 -3.35 -16.23
C ALA A 133 -1.63 -4.65 -15.41
N VAL A 134 -2.80 -5.08 -14.92
CA VAL A 134 -2.94 -6.35 -14.19
C VAL A 134 -2.53 -7.54 -15.07
N GLY A 135 -2.95 -7.55 -16.34
CA GLY A 135 -2.59 -8.59 -17.30
C GLY A 135 -1.08 -8.69 -17.54
N ILE A 136 -0.39 -7.55 -17.68
CA ILE A 136 1.07 -7.50 -17.82
C ILE A 136 1.74 -8.10 -16.58
N PHE A 137 1.35 -7.69 -15.38
CA PHE A 137 1.94 -8.22 -14.15
C PHE A 137 1.60 -9.69 -13.93
N TYR A 138 0.42 -10.14 -14.34
CA TYR A 138 0.07 -11.56 -14.34
C TYR A 138 1.02 -12.36 -15.23
N VAL A 139 1.26 -11.92 -16.47
CA VAL A 139 2.22 -12.55 -17.39
C VAL A 139 3.64 -12.55 -16.83
N VAL A 140 4.08 -11.45 -16.22
CA VAL A 140 5.39 -11.37 -15.54
C VAL A 140 5.49 -12.44 -14.44
N ASN A 141 4.41 -12.66 -13.67
CA ASN A 141 4.38 -13.69 -12.65
C ASN A 141 4.43 -15.12 -13.21
N LEU A 142 3.88 -15.36 -14.41
CA LEU A 142 3.97 -16.66 -15.08
C LEU A 142 5.41 -17.00 -15.52
N PHE A 143 6.26 -16.01 -15.82
CA PHE A 143 7.68 -16.23 -16.14
C PHE A 143 8.55 -16.61 -14.94
N GLY A 144 7.96 -16.72 -13.75
CA GLY A 144 8.57 -17.30 -12.57
C GLY A 144 9.21 -16.30 -11.61
N LEU A 145 9.54 -16.81 -10.43
CA LEU A 145 9.89 -16.02 -9.24
C LEU A 145 11.10 -15.09 -9.42
N ARG A 146 12.09 -15.49 -10.24
CA ARG A 146 13.28 -14.65 -10.49
C ARG A 146 12.92 -13.39 -11.28
N THR A 147 12.01 -13.51 -12.26
CA THR A 147 11.55 -12.40 -13.08
C THR A 147 10.69 -11.47 -12.24
N SER A 148 9.74 -12.02 -11.47
CA SER A 148 8.92 -11.22 -10.52
C SER A 148 9.78 -10.46 -9.53
N SER A 149 10.79 -11.10 -8.94
CA SER A 149 11.69 -10.44 -7.99
C SER A 149 12.48 -9.29 -8.63
N ARG A 150 13.00 -9.47 -9.85
CA ARG A 150 13.69 -8.39 -10.57
C ARG A 150 12.76 -7.21 -10.87
N THR A 151 11.56 -7.48 -11.37
CA THR A 151 10.56 -6.44 -11.64
C THR A 151 10.18 -5.68 -10.38
N GLN A 152 9.93 -6.40 -9.28
CA GLN A 152 9.62 -5.80 -7.97
C GLN A 152 10.75 -4.90 -7.46
N ASN A 153 12.01 -5.33 -7.60
CA ASN A 153 13.17 -4.55 -7.17
C ASN A 153 13.32 -3.26 -7.99
N LEU A 154 13.12 -3.33 -9.31
CA LEU A 154 13.17 -2.16 -10.18
C LEU A 154 12.06 -1.15 -9.85
N LEU A 155 10.81 -1.62 -9.69
CA LEU A 155 9.70 -0.77 -9.27
C LEU A 155 9.92 -0.17 -7.88
N THR A 156 10.57 -0.91 -6.99
CA THR A 156 10.93 -0.43 -5.65
C THR A 156 11.99 0.67 -5.69
N LEU A 157 12.97 0.56 -6.59
CA LEU A 157 13.95 1.63 -6.79
C LEU A 157 13.26 2.89 -7.35
N PHE A 158 12.37 2.72 -8.31
CA PHE A 158 11.63 3.82 -8.93
C PHE A 158 10.72 4.54 -7.94
N LYS A 159 9.95 3.83 -7.11
CA LYS A 159 9.10 4.48 -6.10
C LYS A 159 9.95 5.25 -5.06
N LEU A 160 11.10 4.71 -4.66
CA LEU A 160 12.00 5.40 -3.71
C LEU A 160 12.60 6.66 -4.33
N SER A 161 13.00 6.61 -5.61
CA SER A 161 13.51 7.80 -6.29
C SER A 161 12.44 8.89 -6.42
N MET A 162 11.18 8.53 -6.71
CA MET A 162 10.06 9.48 -6.71
C MET A 162 9.87 10.18 -5.36
N ILE A 163 9.99 9.44 -4.25
CA ILE A 163 9.90 10.04 -2.90
C ILE A 163 11.05 11.03 -2.67
N VAL A 164 12.29 10.66 -3.03
CA VAL A 164 13.45 11.55 -2.90
C VAL A 164 13.27 12.83 -3.74
N ILE A 165 12.76 12.70 -4.97
CA ILE A 165 12.47 13.83 -5.85
C ILE A 165 11.38 14.72 -5.24
N LEU A 166 10.33 14.14 -4.67
CA LEU A 166 9.25 14.90 -4.02
C LEU A 166 9.78 15.73 -2.84
N ILE A 167 10.59 15.11 -1.97
CA ILE A 167 11.22 15.81 -0.83
C ILE A 167 12.16 16.92 -1.34
N ALA A 168 13.01 16.62 -2.32
CA ALA A 168 13.94 17.60 -2.88
C ALA A 168 13.24 18.80 -3.54
N SER A 169 12.14 18.55 -4.26
CA SER A 169 11.32 19.60 -4.89
C SER A 169 10.68 20.51 -3.84
N MET A 170 10.17 19.93 -2.75
CA MET A 170 9.63 20.70 -1.61
C MET A 170 10.71 21.58 -0.98
N LEU A 171 11.91 21.04 -0.73
CA LEU A 171 13.03 21.80 -0.14
C LEU A 171 13.55 22.94 -1.04
N LYS A 172 13.48 22.76 -2.37
CA LYS A 172 13.82 23.81 -3.34
C LYS A 172 12.71 24.86 -3.53
N GLY A 173 11.54 24.68 -2.92
CA GLY A 173 10.39 25.57 -3.11
C GLY A 173 9.76 25.47 -4.48
N VAL A 174 9.90 24.32 -5.16
CA VAL A 174 9.23 24.09 -6.46
C VAL A 174 7.73 23.94 -6.21
N THR A 175 6.95 24.90 -6.69
CA THR A 175 5.49 24.84 -6.67
C THR A 175 4.98 24.39 -8.03
N VAL A 176 4.23 23.28 -8.04
CA VAL A 176 3.53 22.81 -9.24
C VAL A 176 2.06 23.14 -9.06
N LEU A 177 1.42 23.69 -10.09
CA LEU A 177 -0.02 23.92 -10.08
C LEU A 177 -0.75 22.56 -9.96
N PRO A 178 -1.88 22.49 -9.23
CA PRO A 178 -2.68 21.27 -9.19
C PRO A 178 -3.09 20.85 -10.60
N HIS A 179 -3.05 19.56 -10.87
CA HIS A 179 -3.50 18.94 -12.13
C HIS A 179 -4.27 17.66 -11.81
N GLY A 180 -4.92 17.05 -12.82
CA GLY A 180 -5.62 15.78 -12.63
C GLY A 180 -6.97 15.87 -11.94
N TYR A 181 -7.62 17.03 -11.99
CA TYR A 181 -8.99 17.25 -11.51
C TYR A 181 -9.87 17.79 -12.65
N ASN A 182 -11.18 17.58 -12.56
CA ASN A 182 -12.10 18.26 -13.48
C ASN A 182 -12.39 19.66 -12.95
N GLU A 183 -12.23 20.67 -13.80
CA GLU A 183 -12.63 22.04 -13.48
C GLU A 183 -14.11 22.09 -13.12
N GLY A 184 -14.43 22.46 -11.88
CA GLY A 184 -15.81 22.57 -11.36
C GLY A 184 -16.24 21.45 -10.40
N ASP A 185 -15.45 20.39 -10.23
CA ASP A 185 -15.72 19.41 -9.18
C ASP A 185 -15.46 20.04 -7.79
N PRO A 186 -16.40 19.94 -6.84
CA PRO A 186 -16.18 20.46 -5.50
C PRO A 186 -15.01 19.72 -4.84
N LEU A 187 -14.11 20.47 -4.22
CA LEU A 187 -13.07 19.88 -3.36
C LEU A 187 -13.78 19.11 -2.24
N TYR A 188 -13.69 17.78 -2.27
CA TYR A 188 -14.26 16.96 -1.22
C TYR A 188 -13.50 17.24 0.08
N GLN A 189 -14.13 18.00 0.97
CA GLN A 189 -13.72 18.13 2.35
C GLN A 189 -14.79 17.50 3.21
N PHE A 190 -14.38 16.50 3.98
CA PHE A 190 -15.27 15.87 4.95
C PHE A 190 -15.52 16.87 6.08
N SER A 191 -16.69 17.50 6.08
CA SER A 191 -17.06 18.52 7.05
C SER A 191 -17.84 17.89 8.20
N ASP A 192 -17.12 17.41 9.21
CA ASP A 192 -17.68 17.08 10.53
C ASP A 192 -17.00 17.97 11.58
N HIS A 193 -17.74 18.34 12.61
CA HIS A 193 -17.24 19.18 13.70
C HIS A 193 -16.54 18.37 14.80
N SER A 194 -16.72 17.04 14.86
CA SER A 194 -16.12 16.19 15.89
C SER A 194 -14.65 15.85 15.58
N PRO A 195 -13.66 16.38 16.33
CA PRO A 195 -12.25 16.12 16.05
C PRO A 195 -11.89 14.63 16.19
N TRP A 196 -12.57 13.93 17.10
CA TRP A 196 -12.39 12.49 17.30
C TRP A 196 -12.85 11.68 16.08
N PHE A 197 -13.98 12.05 15.49
CA PHE A 197 -14.50 11.34 14.32
C PHE A 197 -13.60 11.56 13.09
N LEU A 198 -13.15 12.80 12.86
CA LEU A 198 -12.17 13.12 11.82
C LEU A 198 -10.88 12.31 11.99
N PHE A 199 -10.37 12.21 13.22
CA PHE A 199 -9.20 11.40 13.53
C PHE A 199 -9.38 9.92 13.16
N VAL A 200 -10.49 9.31 13.59
CA VAL A 200 -10.76 7.88 13.32
C VAL A 200 -10.97 7.60 11.84
N VAL A 201 -11.72 8.46 11.13
CA VAL A 201 -11.95 8.31 9.68
C VAL A 201 -10.65 8.47 8.90
N SER A 202 -9.82 9.45 9.25
CA SER A 202 -8.50 9.65 8.64
C SER A 202 -7.52 8.51 8.94
N LEU A 203 -7.70 7.76 10.02
CA LEU A 203 -6.87 6.59 10.35
C LEU A 203 -7.10 5.41 9.38
N ILE A 204 -8.29 5.29 8.79
CA ILE A 204 -8.64 4.19 7.87
C ILE A 204 -7.70 4.14 6.65
N PRO A 205 -7.57 5.22 5.84
CA PRO A 205 -6.68 5.18 4.69
C PRO A 205 -5.19 5.17 5.10
N VAL A 206 -4.82 5.73 6.26
CA VAL A 206 -3.46 5.60 6.82
C VAL A 206 -3.12 4.14 7.14
N SER A 207 -4.08 3.39 7.70
CA SER A 207 -3.90 1.97 7.99
C SER A 207 -3.68 1.15 6.72
N PHE A 208 -4.33 1.54 5.61
CA PHE A 208 -4.05 0.98 4.29
C PHE A 208 -2.64 1.33 3.80
N ALA A 209 -2.17 2.57 4.00
CA ALA A 209 -0.84 3.02 3.57
C ALA A 209 0.31 2.28 4.29
N PHE A 210 0.16 1.95 5.56
CA PHE A 210 1.16 1.19 6.33
C PHE A 210 1.03 -0.33 6.17
N GLY A 211 0.00 -0.81 5.47
CA GLY A 211 -0.16 -2.24 5.22
C GLY A 211 1.03 -2.84 4.47
N GLY A 212 1.31 -4.12 4.71
CA GLY A 212 2.35 -4.88 4.01
C GLY A 212 3.32 -5.59 4.97
N TYR A 213 3.49 -5.07 6.19
CA TYR A 213 4.34 -5.71 7.20
C TYR A 213 3.83 -7.11 7.58
N GLN A 214 2.53 -7.35 7.44
CA GLN A 214 1.91 -8.62 7.79
C GLN A 214 2.24 -9.76 6.80
N GLN A 215 2.83 -9.45 5.64
CA GLN A 215 3.29 -10.44 4.65
C GLN A 215 4.60 -11.13 5.04
N THR A 216 5.17 -10.80 6.20
CA THR A 216 6.44 -11.36 6.69
C THR A 216 6.25 -12.57 7.61
N ILE A 217 5.01 -13.03 7.84
CA ILE A 217 4.68 -14.22 8.64
C ILE A 217 4.88 -15.51 7.84
#